data_AF-B4CYK7-F1
#
_entry.id   AF-B4CYK7-F1
#
_cell.length_a   1.000
_cell.length_b   1.000
_cell.length_c   1.000
_cell.angle_alpha   90.00
_cell.angle_beta   90.00
_cell.angle_gamma   90.00
#
_symmetry.space_group_name_H-M   'P 1'
#
loop_
_entity.id
_entity.type
_entity.pdbx_description
1 polymer ?
#
loop_
_entity_poly.entity_id
_entity_poly.type
_entity_poly.pdbx_seq_one_letter_code
_entity_poly.pdbx_strand_id
1 'polypeptide(L)'
;MKSPPIECPACRSTDVHACGKRYGLYPAGPLAIFGVAFAMLHQTSRPFDYRCKTCGQEFARRTPIARVVRWLFIPLVWFFVIAFGLGILSLLFRR
;
A
#
# COMPACT_ATOMS: atom_id res chain seq x y z
N MET A 1 8.47 17.67 -17.72
CA MET A 1 9.18 17.82 -16.43
C MET A 1 9.88 16.51 -16.11
N LYS A 2 11.21 16.50 -15.98
CA LYS A 2 11.95 15.28 -15.55
C LYS A 2 11.72 15.09 -14.05
N SER A 3 11.28 13.90 -13.66
CA SER A 3 11.18 13.51 -12.25
C SER A 3 12.57 13.62 -11.60
N PRO A 4 12.69 14.13 -10.36
CA PRO A 4 13.97 14.17 -9.66
C PRO A 4 14.51 12.73 -9.46
N PRO A 5 15.84 12.55 -9.51
CA PRO A 5 16.47 11.24 -9.32
C PRO A 5 16.09 10.66 -7.95
N ILE A 6 15.97 9.33 -7.90
CA ILE A 6 15.55 8.61 -6.69
C ILE A 6 16.80 8.23 -5.92
N GLU A 7 16.99 8.86 -4.76
CA GLU A 7 18.13 8.60 -3.90
C GLU A 7 17.77 7.61 -2.78
N CYS A 8 18.71 6.74 -2.44
CA CYS A 8 18.56 5.84 -1.30
C CYS A 8 18.56 6.63 0.03
N PRO A 9 17.58 6.43 0.93
CA PRO A 9 17.52 7.16 2.19
C PRO A 9 18.67 6.84 3.17
N ALA A 10 19.30 5.66 3.09
CA ALA A 10 20.43 5.33 3.96
C ALA A 10 21.79 5.82 3.44
N CYS A 11 22.07 5.63 2.15
CA CYS A 11 23.42 5.89 1.60
C CYS A 11 23.47 7.00 0.54
N ARG A 12 22.33 7.60 0.17
CA ARG A 12 22.19 8.62 -0.90
C ARG A 12 22.71 8.22 -2.28
N SER A 13 23.03 6.94 -2.49
CA SER A 13 23.35 6.42 -3.81
C SER A 13 22.14 6.55 -4.73
N THR A 14 22.41 6.97 -5.97
CA THR A 14 21.43 7.05 -7.07
C THR A 14 21.34 5.74 -7.86
N ASP A 15 22.22 4.76 -7.59
CA ASP A 15 22.18 3.44 -8.21
C ASP A 15 21.14 2.56 -7.50
N VAL A 16 19.89 2.75 -7.91
CA VAL A 16 18.72 2.05 -7.37
C VAL A 16 18.04 1.24 -8.47
N HIS A 17 17.72 -0.01 -8.15
CA HIS A 17 16.97 -0.90 -9.01
C HIS A 17 15.48 -0.80 -8.67
N ALA A 18 14.62 -0.56 -9.67
CA ALA A 18 13.18 -0.59 -9.47
C ALA A 18 12.71 -2.05 -9.31
N CYS A 19 12.21 -2.40 -8.13
CA CYS A 19 11.74 -3.75 -7.81
C CYS A 19 10.22 -3.90 -8.01
N GLY A 20 9.49 -2.78 -8.16
CA GLY A 20 8.04 -2.74 -8.27
C GLY A 20 7.51 -2.60 -9.70
N LYS A 21 6.70 -3.57 -10.14
CA LYS A 21 5.81 -3.47 -11.33
C LYS A 21 4.60 -2.55 -11.07
N ARG A 22 4.81 -1.31 -10.56
CA ARG A 22 3.71 -0.33 -10.40
C ARG A 22 3.39 0.43 -11.69
N TYR A 23 4.15 0.21 -12.75
CA TYR A 23 3.90 0.78 -14.07
C TYR A 23 3.14 -0.23 -14.91
N GLY A 24 1.83 -0.14 -14.80
CA GLY A 24 0.92 -0.89 -15.61
C GLY A 24 -0.44 -0.65 -15.02
N LEU A 25 -1.27 0.05 -15.77
CA LEU A 25 -2.69 -0.25 -15.78
C LEU A 25 -2.77 -1.79 -15.89
N TYR A 26 -2.85 -2.49 -14.76
CA TYR A 26 -2.90 -3.95 -14.76
C TYR A 26 -4.13 -4.30 -15.59
N PRO A 27 -4.02 -5.24 -16.55
CA PRO A 27 -5.05 -5.46 -17.57
C PRO A 27 -6.40 -5.60 -16.87
N ALA A 28 -7.44 -5.04 -17.47
CA ALA A 28 -8.81 -4.94 -17.00
C ALA A 28 -9.47 -6.24 -16.46
N GLY A 29 -8.74 -7.36 -16.35
CA GLY A 29 -9.17 -8.66 -15.86
C GLY A 29 -9.56 -8.72 -14.37
N PRO A 30 -8.73 -8.30 -13.39
CA PRO A 30 -9.13 -8.40 -11.98
C PRO A 30 -10.19 -7.38 -11.57
N LEU A 31 -10.30 -6.26 -12.29
CA LEU A 31 -11.38 -5.29 -12.13
C LEU A 31 -12.75 -5.88 -12.49
N ALA A 32 -12.79 -6.88 -13.37
CA ALA A 32 -14.04 -7.49 -13.84
C ALA A 32 -14.66 -8.51 -12.87
N ILE A 33 -13.91 -9.05 -11.89
CA ILE A 33 -14.40 -10.17 -11.06
C ILE A 33 -14.18 -9.97 -9.54
N PHE A 34 -13.04 -9.43 -9.10
CA PHE A 34 -12.69 -9.36 -7.66
C PHE A 34 -12.45 -7.94 -7.10
N GLY A 35 -12.75 -6.92 -7.91
CA GLY A 35 -12.96 -5.55 -7.42
C GLY A 35 -11.71 -4.75 -7.05
N VAL A 36 -11.93 -3.46 -6.88
CA VAL A 36 -10.94 -2.44 -6.49
C VAL A 36 -10.22 -2.83 -5.18
N ALA A 37 -10.92 -3.49 -4.26
CA ALA A 37 -10.37 -3.92 -2.97
C ALA A 37 -9.24 -4.96 -3.12
N PHE A 38 -9.37 -5.96 -3.99
CA PHE A 38 -8.33 -6.96 -4.19
C PHE A 38 -7.13 -6.37 -4.94
N ALA A 39 -7.38 -5.47 -5.91
CA ALA A 39 -6.33 -4.72 -6.59
C ALA A 39 -5.54 -3.84 -5.61
N MET A 40 -6.23 -3.14 -4.70
CA MET A 40 -5.59 -2.37 -3.62
C MET A 40 -4.80 -3.29 -2.67
N LEU A 41 -5.37 -4.42 -2.24
CA LEU A 41 -4.71 -5.37 -1.34
C LEU A 41 -3.43 -5.95 -1.95
N HIS A 42 -3.48 -6.34 -3.23
CA HIS A 42 -2.31 -6.82 -3.97
C HIS A 42 -1.26 -5.71 -4.18
N GLN A 43 -1.67 -4.47 -4.45
CA GLN A 43 -0.72 -3.34 -4.53
C GLN A 43 -0.08 -3.02 -3.18
N THR A 44 -0.75 -3.33 -2.07
CA THR A 44 -0.19 -3.21 -0.72
C THR A 44 0.71 -4.38 -0.30
N SER A 45 0.59 -5.55 -0.95
CA SER A 45 1.36 -6.76 -0.58
C SER A 45 2.86 -6.67 -0.92
N ARG A 46 3.25 -5.78 -1.84
CA ARG A 46 4.65 -5.40 -2.05
C ARG A 46 4.91 -3.99 -1.52
N PRO A 47 5.48 -3.85 -0.32
CA PRO A 47 5.65 -2.56 0.33
C PRO A 47 6.84 -1.74 -0.19
N PHE A 48 7.70 -2.33 -1.04
CA PHE A 48 8.94 -1.72 -1.54
C PHE A 48 8.92 -1.55 -3.07
N ASP A 49 9.32 -0.36 -3.54
CA ASP A 49 9.32 0.00 -4.96
C ASP A 49 10.74 -0.06 -5.55
N TYR A 50 11.75 0.16 -4.71
CA TYR A 50 13.16 0.29 -5.10
C TYR A 50 14.06 -0.50 -4.16
N ARG A 51 15.16 -1.00 -4.70
CA ARG A 51 16.27 -1.61 -3.95
C ARG A 51 17.56 -0.93 -4.33
N CYS A 52 18.29 -0.42 -3.36
CA CYS A 52 19.61 0.17 -3.61
C CYS A 52 20.62 -0.93 -3.96
N LYS A 53 21.42 -0.75 -5.01
CA LYS A 53 22.48 -1.71 -5.35
C LYS A 53 23.70 -1.59 -4.46
N THR A 54 23.95 -0.40 -3.90
CA THR A 54 25.11 -0.13 -3.06
C THR A 54 24.97 -0.70 -1.65
N CYS A 55 23.84 -0.47 -0.97
CA CYS A 55 23.62 -0.95 0.40
C CYS A 55 22.60 -2.09 0.50
N GLY A 56 21.96 -2.49 -0.60
CA GLY A 56 20.95 -3.54 -0.62
C GLY A 56 19.59 -3.16 -0.01
N GLN A 57 19.45 -1.95 0.55
CA GLN A 57 18.25 -1.54 1.26
C GLN A 57 17.05 -1.39 0.31
N GLU A 58 15.91 -1.93 0.74
CA GLU A 58 14.63 -1.83 0.05
C GLU A 58 13.80 -0.67 0.62
N PHE A 59 13.25 0.16 -0.27
CA PHE A 59 12.46 1.32 0.14
C PHE A 59 11.35 1.63 -0.88
N ALA A 60 10.34 2.38 -0.43
CA ALA A 60 9.27 2.86 -1.28
C ALA A 60 9.18 4.38 -1.22
N ARG A 61 8.98 5.01 -2.37
CA ARG A 61 8.75 6.45 -2.46
C ARG A 61 7.26 6.71 -2.46
N ARG A 62 6.69 6.85 -1.26
CA ARG A 62 5.27 7.21 -1.11
C ARG A 62 5.10 8.72 -1.25
N THR A 63 4.08 9.14 -1.99
CA THR A 63 3.66 10.55 -2.00
C THR A 63 3.15 10.95 -0.62
N PRO A 64 3.25 12.24 -0.24
CA PRO A 64 2.71 12.71 1.04
C PRO A 64 1.21 12.39 1.17
N ILE A 65 0.46 12.49 0.07
CA ILE A 65 -0.95 12.12 -0.01
C ILE A 65 -1.17 10.66 0.37
N ALA A 66 -0.41 9.73 -0.21
CA ALA A 66 -0.52 8.30 0.10
C ALA A 66 -0.16 7.99 1.56
N ARG A 67 0.72 8.79 2.18
CA ARG A 67 1.04 8.67 3.60
C ARG A 67 -0.16 9.07 4.46
N VAL A 68 -0.78 10.22 4.18
CA VAL A 68 -1.96 10.71 4.91
C VAL A 68 -3.13 9.73 4.79
N VAL A 69 -3.44 9.27 3.57
CA VAL A 69 -4.52 8.31 3.33
C VAL A 69 -4.31 7.04 4.15
N ARG A 70 -3.07 6.51 4.20
CA ARG A 70 -2.78 5.32 5.03
C ARG A 70 -3.06 5.56 6.51
N TRP A 71 -2.67 6.72 7.04
CA TRP A 71 -2.88 7.06 8.45
C TRP A 71 -4.36 7.21 8.81
N LEU A 72 -5.20 7.65 7.87
CA LEU A 72 -6.65 7.79 8.08
C LEU A 72 -7.41 6.48 7.86
N PHE A 73 -7.01 5.70 6.86
CA PHE A 73 -7.74 4.50 6.45
C PHE A 73 -7.58 3.35 7.45
N ILE A 74 -6.39 3.16 8.02
CA ILE A 74 -6.14 2.09 9.01
C ILE A 74 -7.05 2.20 10.25
N PRO A 75 -7.13 3.35 10.97
CA PRO A 75 -8.01 3.46 12.14
C PRO A 75 -9.49 3.39 11.76
N LEU A 76 -9.87 3.91 10.59
CA LEU A 76 -11.24 3.82 10.09
C LEU A 76 -11.68 2.36 9.90
N VAL A 77 -10.84 1.53 9.25
CA VAL A 77 -11.13 0.09 9.08
C VAL A 77 -11.25 -0.60 10.43
N TRP A 78 -10.33 -0.32 11.37
CA TRP A 78 -10.41 -0.87 12.72
C TRP A 78 -11.69 -0.49 13.46
N PHE A 79 -12.13 0.77 13.34
CA PHE A 79 -13.38 1.23 13.93
C PHE A 79 -14.58 0.41 13.42
N PHE A 80 -14.68 0.19 12.09
CA PHE A 80 -15.77 -0.61 11.53
C PHE A 80 -15.71 -2.08 11.94
N VAL A 81 -14.52 -2.68 12.01
CA VAL A 81 -14.36 -4.07 12.48
C VAL A 81 -14.82 -4.21 13.93
N ILE A 82 -14.45 -3.27 14.80
CA ILE A 82 -14.86 -3.27 16.21
C ILE A 82 -16.37 -3.02 16.33
N ALA A 83 -16.91 -2.02 15.64
CA ALA A 83 -18.34 -1.70 15.67
C ALA A 83 -19.19 -2.89 15.17
N PHE A 84 -18.76 -3.56 14.10
CA PHE A 84 -19.43 -4.74 13.57
C PHE A 84 -19.33 -5.92 14.54
N GLY A 85 -18.15 -6.16 15.13
CA GLY A 85 -17.95 -7.20 16.15
C GLY A 85 -18.83 -7.00 17.39
N LEU A 86 -18.88 -5.77 17.92
CA LEU A 86 -19.77 -5.40 19.02
C LEU A 86 -21.25 -5.52 18.65
N GLY A 87 -21.61 -5.16 17.42
CA GLY A 87 -22.96 -5.33 16.88
C GLY A 87 -23.40 -6.79 16.89
N ILE A 88 -22.58 -7.70 16.34
CA ILE A 88 -22.84 -9.13 16.37
C ILE A 88 -22.94 -9.65 17.80
N LEU A 89 -22.00 -9.26 18.67
CA LEU A 89 -22.00 -9.67 20.07
C LEU A 89 -23.31 -9.26 20.77
N SER A 90 -23.76 -8.03 20.54
CA SER A 90 -25.02 -7.53 21.10
C SER A 90 -26.25 -8.30 20.62
N LEU A 91 -26.25 -8.75 19.35
CA LEU A 91 -27.33 -9.57 18.81
C LEU A 91 -27.33 -11.00 19.38
N LEU A 92 -26.15 -11.55 19.69
CA LEU A 92 -26.02 -12.87 20.31
C LEU A 92 -26.47 -12.89 21.77
N PHE A 93 -26.17 -11.84 22.55
CA PHE A 93 -26.57 -11.73 23.96
C PHE A 93 -28.01 -11.22 24.19
N ARG A 94 -28.67 -10.71 23.15
CA ARG A 94 -30.08 -10.26 23.21
C ARG A 94 -31.07 -11.38 22.85
N ARG A 95 -30.57 -12.54 22.43
CA ARG A 95 -31.31 -13.80 22.38
C ARG A 95 -31.16 -14.53 23.70
#